data_AF-A0A964KRE8-F1
#
_entry.id   AF-A0A964KRE8-F1
#
_cell.length_a   1.000
_cell.length_b   1.000
_cell.length_c   1.000
_cell.angle_alpha   90.00
_cell.angle_beta   90.00
_cell.angle_gamma   90.00
#
_symmetry.space_group_name_H-M   'P 1'
#
loop_
_entity.id
_entity.type
_entity.pdbx_description
1 polymer ?
#
loop_
_entity_poly.entity_id
_entity_poly.type
_entity_poly.pdbx_seq_one_letter_code
_entity_poly.pdbx_strand_id
1 'polypeptide(L)'
;MPVELTPSGTYGAKVPQGGPRLLVRVGMSIVSALFRLRGLRIVTLTTIGARSGERRSTDLLSVPDGPDAWIVAASFAGSARHPAWYINMAKNHGHIWLKDGSRRLQVDANNLKGEARDEAYGRLIAIYQGYAGYQQKTDREIPVVRLSAVASAVS
;
A
#
# COMPACT_ATOMS: atom_id res chain seq x y z
N MET A 1 0.15 4.54 -15.70
CA MET A 1 1.60 4.79 -15.67
C MET A 1 2.16 4.08 -14.46
N PRO A 2 3.30 3.40 -14.60
CA PRO A 2 3.89 2.67 -13.49
C PRO A 2 4.14 3.58 -12.29
N VAL A 3 4.31 2.99 -11.11
CA VAL A 3 4.53 3.74 -9.87
C VAL A 3 5.75 4.65 -10.00
N GLU A 4 5.53 5.95 -9.83
CA GLU A 4 6.57 6.97 -9.78
C GLU A 4 6.64 7.54 -8.36
N LEU A 5 7.86 7.75 -7.84
CA LEU A 5 8.00 8.38 -6.54
C LEU A 5 7.50 9.83 -6.59
N THR A 6 6.45 10.12 -5.84
CA THR A 6 6.01 11.50 -5.63
C THR A 6 6.92 12.19 -4.61
N PRO A 7 6.94 13.53 -4.56
CA PRO A 7 7.67 14.26 -3.53
C PRO A 7 7.32 13.78 -2.11
N SER A 8 8.32 13.80 -1.23
CA SER A 8 8.08 13.58 0.20
C SER A 8 7.53 14.87 0.84
N GLY A 9 6.92 14.72 2.01
CA GLY A 9 6.44 15.86 2.78
C GLY A 9 7.55 16.54 3.57
N THR A 10 7.31 17.77 4.00
CA THR A 10 8.16 18.49 4.95
C THR A 10 7.78 18.21 6.40
N TYR A 11 6.50 17.86 6.66
CA TYR A 11 6.00 17.47 7.98
C TYR A 11 5.10 16.24 7.93
N GLY A 12 4.91 15.59 9.09
CA GLY A 12 4.18 14.34 9.15
C GLY A 12 4.23 13.66 10.51
N ALA A 13 3.38 12.66 10.67
CA ALA A 13 3.46 11.73 11.80
C ALA A 13 4.87 11.13 11.91
N LYS A 14 5.42 11.16 13.13
CA LYS A 14 6.66 10.45 13.45
C LYS A 14 6.35 8.97 13.53
N VAL A 15 6.92 8.21 12.61
CA VAL A 15 6.88 6.75 12.71
C VAL A 15 7.96 6.35 13.72
N PRO A 16 7.64 5.55 14.75
CA PRO A 16 8.65 5.09 15.70
C PRO A 16 9.80 4.42 14.94
N GLN A 17 10.99 5.01 15.01
CA GLN A 17 12.22 4.42 14.51
C GLN A 17 12.96 3.83 15.70
N GLY A 18 13.40 2.57 15.61
CA GLY A 18 14.26 1.94 16.62
C GLY A 18 13.65 0.81 17.46
N GLY A 19 12.37 0.46 17.27
CA GLY A 19 11.81 -0.75 17.87
C GLY A 19 12.27 -2.03 17.16
N PRO A 20 12.40 -3.19 17.85
CA PRO A 20 12.66 -4.47 17.19
C PRO A 20 11.68 -4.72 16.04
N ARG A 21 12.19 -4.96 14.82
CA ARG A 21 11.37 -5.15 13.61
C ARG A 21 10.30 -6.23 13.78
N LEU A 22 10.58 -7.24 14.59
CA LEU A 22 9.64 -8.31 14.93
C LEU A 22 8.41 -7.76 15.68
N LEU A 23 8.59 -6.88 16.67
CA LEU A 23 7.49 -6.30 17.45
C LEU A 23 6.58 -5.43 16.58
N VAL A 24 7.16 -4.61 15.70
CA VAL A 24 6.38 -3.81 14.73
C VAL A 24 5.59 -4.73 13.79
N ARG A 25 6.20 -5.81 13.32
CA ARG A 25 5.53 -6.79 12.44
C ARG A 25 4.40 -7.52 13.16
N VAL A 26 4.60 -7.95 14.40
CA VAL A 26 3.57 -8.60 15.22
C VAL A 26 2.41 -7.64 15.49
N GLY A 27 2.70 -6.39 15.89
CA GLY A 27 1.66 -5.38 16.10
C GLY A 27 0.83 -5.12 14.83
N MET A 28 1.48 -5.01 13.67
CA MET A 28 0.78 -4.89 12.38
C MET A 28 -0.06 -6.12 12.04
N SER A 29 0.41 -7.33 12.33
CA SER A 29 -0.39 -8.55 12.13
C SER A 29 -1.66 -8.57 12.99
N ILE A 30 -1.60 -8.09 14.24
CA ILE A 30 -2.77 -7.97 15.11
C ILE A 30 -3.75 -6.94 14.56
N VAL A 31 -3.27 -5.76 14.14
CA VAL A 31 -4.11 -4.73 13.51
C VAL A 31 -4.78 -5.27 12.24
N SER A 32 -4.03 -5.97 11.39
CA SER A 32 -4.57 -6.60 10.19
C SER A 32 -5.63 -7.68 10.51
N ALA A 33 -5.44 -8.46 11.57
CA ALA A 33 -6.44 -9.43 12.03
C ALA A 33 -7.72 -8.74 12.50
N LEU A 34 -7.61 -7.68 13.31
CA LEU A 34 -8.74 -6.88 13.76
C LEU A 34 -9.50 -6.24 12.59
N PHE A 35 -8.79 -5.76 11.56
CA PHE A 35 -9.42 -5.26 10.34
C PHE A 35 -10.18 -6.35 9.59
N ARG A 36 -9.60 -7.54 9.43
CA ARG A 36 -10.30 -8.69 8.82
C ARG A 36 -11.56 -9.07 9.60
N LEU A 37 -11.51 -9.07 10.93
CA LEU A 37 -12.68 -9.33 11.79
C LEU A 37 -13.79 -8.28 11.62
N ARG A 38 -13.43 -7.05 11.25
CA ARG A 38 -14.38 -5.97 10.91
C ARG A 38 -14.86 -6.03 9.45
N GLY A 39 -14.59 -7.12 8.73
CA GLY A 39 -14.99 -7.29 7.33
C GLY A 39 -14.16 -6.48 6.32
N LEU A 40 -13.05 -5.88 6.75
CA LEU A 40 -12.19 -5.09 5.87
C LEU A 40 -11.25 -6.00 5.07
N ARG A 41 -11.10 -5.71 3.77
CA ARG A 41 -10.25 -6.50 2.87
C ARG A 41 -8.78 -6.15 3.05
N ILE A 42 -8.02 -7.09 3.61
CA ILE A 42 -6.57 -6.97 3.77
C ILE A 42 -5.84 -7.90 2.80
N VAL A 43 -4.97 -7.32 1.98
CA VAL A 43 -4.08 -8.03 1.06
C VAL A 43 -2.65 -8.00 1.58
N THR A 44 -1.88 -9.04 1.28
CA THR A 44 -0.44 -9.06 1.56
C THR A 44 0.32 -8.73 0.28
N LEU A 45 0.97 -7.57 0.27
CA LEU A 45 1.82 -7.11 -0.83
C LEU A 45 3.26 -7.56 -0.58
N THR A 46 3.88 -8.18 -1.59
CA THR A 46 5.30 -8.56 -1.56
C THR A 46 6.06 -7.81 -2.65
N THR A 47 7.17 -7.19 -2.27
CA THR A 47 8.03 -6.35 -3.12
C THR A 47 9.50 -6.71 -2.91
N ILE A 48 10.38 -6.26 -3.80
CA ILE A 48 11.83 -6.37 -3.65
C ILE A 48 12.37 -5.10 -2.99
N GLY A 49 13.09 -5.26 -1.88
CA GLY A 49 13.65 -4.14 -1.12
C GLY A 49 14.64 -3.33 -1.97
N ALA A 50 14.33 -2.06 -2.26
CA ALA A 50 15.11 -1.22 -3.17
C ALA A 50 16.59 -1.05 -2.77
N ARG A 51 16.91 -1.20 -1.48
CA ARG A 51 18.30 -1.18 -0.97
C ARG A 51 18.89 -2.56 -0.71
N SER A 52 18.05 -3.52 -0.30
CA SER A 52 18.52 -4.81 0.22
C SER A 52 18.43 -5.96 -0.77
N GLY A 53 17.66 -5.84 -1.87
CA GLY A 53 17.35 -6.96 -2.78
C GLY A 53 16.45 -8.06 -2.20
N GLU A 54 16.30 -8.12 -0.87
CA GLU A 54 15.42 -9.09 -0.21
C GLU A 54 13.92 -8.88 -0.49
N ARG A 55 13.16 -9.97 -0.52
CA ARG A 55 11.69 -9.93 -0.54
C ARG A 55 11.14 -9.33 0.77
N ARG A 56 10.23 -8.37 0.65
CA ARG A 56 9.56 -7.68 1.76
C ARG A 56 8.06 -7.79 1.61
N SER A 57 7.38 -8.31 2.63
CA SER A 57 5.92 -8.42 2.65
C SER A 57 5.30 -7.48 3.67
N THR A 58 4.19 -6.84 3.31
CA THR A 58 3.37 -6.00 4.18
C THR A 58 1.89 -6.28 3.96
N ASP A 59 1.12 -6.26 5.03
CA ASP A 59 -0.34 -6.28 4.93
C ASP A 59 -0.84 -4.85 4.69
N LEU A 60 -1.81 -4.70 3.79
CA LEU A 60 -2.40 -3.44 3.38
C LEU A 60 -3.93 -3.55 3.36
N LEU A 61 -4.59 -2.51 3.87
CA LEU A 61 -6.00 -2.31 3.58
C LEU A 61 -6.18 -2.03 2.09
N SER A 62 -7.20 -2.64 1.49
CA SER A 62 -7.50 -2.48 0.07
C SER A 62 -8.99 -2.35 -0.19
N VAL A 63 -9.34 -1.71 -1.30
CA VAL A 63 -10.68 -1.81 -1.91
C VAL A 63 -10.58 -2.46 -3.30
N PRO A 64 -11.55 -3.27 -3.72
CA PRO A 64 -11.58 -3.84 -5.07
C PRO A 64 -11.68 -2.77 -6.14
N ASP A 65 -11.16 -3.01 -7.34
CA ASP A 65 -11.33 -2.12 -8.50
C ASP A 65 -11.62 -2.90 -9.79
N GLY A 66 -12.62 -3.78 -9.70
CA GLY A 66 -12.86 -4.87 -10.64
C GLY A 66 -12.48 -6.23 -10.04
N PRO A 67 -12.63 -7.33 -10.80
CA PRO A 67 -12.38 -8.70 -10.32
C PRO A 67 -10.90 -8.98 -10.02
N ASP A 68 -10.02 -8.30 -10.75
CA ASP A 68 -8.57 -8.54 -10.77
C ASP A 68 -7.76 -7.26 -10.52
N ALA A 69 -8.33 -6.32 -9.78
CA ALA A 69 -7.64 -5.10 -9.38
C ALA A 69 -8.00 -4.66 -7.96
N TRP A 70 -7.04 -3.95 -7.35
CA TRP A 70 -7.08 -3.50 -5.96
C TRP A 70 -6.54 -2.08 -5.87
N ILE A 71 -7.10 -1.28 -4.98
CA ILE A 71 -6.62 0.06 -4.64
C ILE A 71 -6.02 0.01 -3.23
N VAL A 72 -4.80 0.54 -3.10
CA VAL A 72 -4.09 0.69 -1.82
C VAL A 72 -3.52 2.10 -1.69
N ALA A 73 -3.31 2.59 -0.46
CA ALA A 73 -2.74 3.91 -0.22
C ALA A 73 -1.43 3.86 0.57
N ALA A 74 -0.43 4.60 0.09
CA ALA A 74 0.87 4.81 0.72
C ALA A 74 0.80 5.88 1.83
N SER A 75 -0.16 5.73 2.75
CA SER A 75 -0.43 6.73 3.79
C SER A 75 0.64 6.78 4.86
N PHE A 76 1.19 5.64 5.26
CA PHE A 76 2.17 5.50 6.35
C PHE A 76 1.80 6.33 7.58
N ALA A 77 0.53 6.22 8.00
CA ALA A 77 -0.08 6.96 9.12
C ALA A 77 0.00 8.50 9.01
N GLY A 78 0.16 9.05 7.80
CA GLY A 78 0.34 10.49 7.57
C GLY A 78 1.77 10.96 7.82
N SER A 79 2.77 10.08 7.70
CA SER A 79 4.18 10.47 7.79
C SER A 79 4.63 11.29 6.59
N ALA A 80 5.61 12.17 6.78
CA ALA A 80 6.28 12.92 5.73
C ALA A 80 6.99 12.00 4.71
N ARG A 81 7.37 10.79 5.16
CA ARG A 81 8.08 9.81 4.35
C ARG A 81 7.11 8.83 3.70
N HIS A 82 7.51 8.33 2.53
CA HIS A 82 6.83 7.21 1.89
C HIS A 82 7.14 5.88 2.59
N PRO A 83 6.19 4.93 2.63
CA PRO A 83 6.45 3.59 3.15
C PRO A 83 7.39 2.82 2.21
N ALA A 84 8.18 1.91 2.77
CA ALA A 84 9.20 1.18 2.01
C ALA A 84 8.63 0.40 0.81
N TRP A 85 7.44 -0.21 0.93
CA TRP A 85 6.80 -0.95 -0.16
C TRP A 85 6.51 -0.06 -1.38
N TYR A 86 6.14 1.21 -1.17
CA TYR A 86 5.88 2.15 -2.27
C TYR A 86 7.18 2.48 -3.01
N ILE A 87 8.25 2.73 -2.24
CA ILE A 87 9.59 2.95 -2.79
C ILE A 87 10.11 1.73 -3.54
N ASN A 88 9.87 0.53 -2.99
CA ASN A 88 10.25 -0.73 -3.62
C ASN A 88 9.56 -0.93 -4.97
N MET A 89 8.24 -0.69 -5.05
CA MET A 89 7.49 -0.80 -6.30
C MET A 89 7.97 0.21 -7.34
N ALA A 90 8.24 1.45 -6.95
CA ALA A 90 8.76 2.50 -7.84
C ALA A 90 10.20 2.25 -8.35
N LYS A 91 10.90 1.27 -7.77
CA LYS A 91 12.27 0.90 -8.18
C LYS A 91 12.34 -0.46 -8.85
N ASN A 92 11.33 -1.32 -8.68
CA ASN A 92 11.30 -2.70 -9.18
C ASN A 92 9.91 -3.04 -9.74
N HIS A 93 9.52 -2.39 -10.84
CA HIS A 93 8.14 -2.40 -11.35
C HIS A 93 7.62 -3.81 -11.68
N GLY A 94 8.49 -4.70 -12.16
CA GLY A 94 8.13 -6.06 -12.57
C GLY A 94 8.17 -7.12 -11.46
N HIS A 95 8.43 -6.73 -10.20
CA HIS A 95 8.62 -7.69 -9.10
C HIS A 95 7.68 -7.38 -7.92
N ILE A 96 6.39 -7.47 -8.21
CA ILE A 96 5.31 -7.14 -7.29
C ILE A 96 4.33 -8.30 -7.28
N TRP A 97 4.10 -8.88 -6.10
CA TRP A 97 3.17 -9.98 -5.92
C TRP A 97 2.12 -9.62 -4.87
N LEU A 98 0.90 -10.07 -5.11
CA LEU A 98 -0.22 -9.87 -4.21
C LEU A 98 -0.73 -11.23 -3.75
N LYS A 99 -0.98 -11.34 -2.45
CA LYS A 99 -1.78 -12.42 -1.87
C LYS A 99 -3.09 -11.84 -1.34
N ASP A 100 -4.20 -12.42 -1.78
CA ASP A 100 -5.55 -12.08 -1.33
C ASP A 100 -6.32 -13.36 -1.02
N GLY A 101 -6.50 -13.65 0.27
CA GLY A 101 -6.97 -14.96 0.72
C GLY A 101 -6.05 -16.09 0.23
N SER A 102 -6.62 -17.01 -0.56
CA SER A 102 -5.90 -18.12 -1.22
C SER A 102 -5.22 -17.71 -2.52
N ARG A 103 -5.66 -16.62 -3.17
CA ARG A 103 -5.10 -16.15 -4.44
C ARG A 103 -3.71 -15.60 -4.24
N ARG A 104 -2.76 -16.02 -5.07
CA ARG A 104 -1.40 -15.46 -5.15
C ARG A 104 -1.08 -15.20 -6.61
N LEU A 105 -0.73 -13.97 -6.93
CA LEU A 105 -0.52 -13.55 -8.31
C LEU A 105 0.51 -12.43 -8.39
N GLN A 106 1.10 -12.28 -9.58
CA GLN A 106 1.87 -11.09 -9.93
C GLN A 106 0.93 -9.96 -10.33
N VAL A 107 1.28 -8.73 -9.97
CA VAL A 107 0.47 -7.56 -10.29
C VAL A 107 1.33 -6.45 -10.88
N ASP A 108 0.75 -5.68 -11.80
CA ASP A 108 1.26 -4.38 -12.17
C ASP A 108 0.75 -3.32 -11.20
N ALA A 109 1.59 -2.32 -10.92
CA ALA A 109 1.26 -1.22 -10.03
C ALA A 109 1.29 0.11 -10.79
N ASN A 110 0.21 0.89 -10.67
CA ASN A 110 0.09 2.20 -11.29
C ASN A 110 -0.35 3.24 -10.26
N ASN A 111 0.27 4.41 -10.27
CA ASN A 111 -0.24 5.54 -9.50
C ASN A 111 -1.55 6.02 -10.14
N LEU A 112 -2.56 6.23 -9.30
CA LEU A 112 -3.71 7.05 -9.66
C LEU A 112 -3.31 8.52 -9.49
N LYS A 113 -3.85 9.41 -10.34
CA LYS A 113 -3.58 10.84 -10.32
C LYS A 113 -4.91 11.60 -10.48
N GLY A 114 -4.98 12.85 -10.01
CA GLY A 114 -6.14 13.73 -10.16
C GLY A 114 -7.44 13.11 -9.61
N GLU A 115 -8.54 13.30 -10.33
CA GLU A 115 -9.87 12.84 -9.93
C GLU A 115 -9.94 11.34 -9.62
N ALA A 116 -9.33 10.49 -10.46
CA ALA A 116 -9.29 9.05 -10.23
C ALA A 116 -8.57 8.68 -8.91
N ARG A 117 -7.57 9.46 -8.50
CA ARG A 117 -6.90 9.28 -7.20
C ARG A 117 -7.84 9.67 -6.06
N ASP A 118 -8.53 10.79 -6.19
CA ASP A 118 -9.39 11.32 -5.14
C ASP A 118 -10.62 10.44 -4.91
N GLU A 119 -11.25 9.94 -5.97
CA GLU A 119 -12.31 8.93 -5.89
C GLU A 119 -11.84 7.67 -5.18
N ALA A 120 -10.69 7.12 -5.60
CA ALA A 120 -10.10 5.93 -5.01
C ALA A 120 -9.73 6.15 -3.53
N TYR A 121 -9.23 7.33 -3.16
CA TYR A 121 -8.96 7.69 -1.77
C TYR A 121 -10.25 7.83 -0.96
N GLY A 122 -11.30 8.41 -1.54
CA GLY A 122 -12.63 8.48 -0.93
C GLY A 122 -13.20 7.11 -0.61
N ARG A 123 -13.02 6.13 -1.51
CA ARG A 123 -13.42 4.73 -1.27
C ARG A 123 -12.65 4.10 -0.10
N LEU A 124 -11.36 4.41 0.07
CA LEU A 124 -10.58 3.98 1.23
C LEU A 124 -11.05 4.65 2.53
N ILE A 125 -11.40 5.94 2.50
CA ILE A 125 -11.97 6.66 3.64
C ILE A 125 -13.31 6.05 4.06
N ALA A 126 -14.17 5.71 3.08
CA ALA A 126 -15.49 5.14 3.34
C ALA A 126 -15.41 3.84 4.17
N ILE A 127 -14.38 3.02 3.95
CA ILE A 127 -14.18 1.78 4.72
C ILE A 127 -13.33 1.97 5.99
N TYR A 128 -12.47 2.98 6.02
CA TYR A 128 -11.63 3.30 7.17
C TYR A 128 -11.38 4.81 7.28
N GLN A 129 -12.16 5.44 8.16
CA GLN A 129 -12.13 6.89 8.42
C GLN A 129 -10.75 7.43 8.84
N GLY A 130 -9.85 6.57 9.35
CA GLY A 130 -8.48 6.96 9.68
C GLY A 130 -7.69 7.54 8.50
N TYR A 131 -8.03 7.19 7.26
CA TYR A 131 -7.40 7.79 6.08
C TYR A 131 -7.66 9.31 5.97
N ALA A 132 -8.86 9.79 6.31
CA ALA A 132 -9.16 11.22 6.28
C ALA A 132 -8.20 12.01 7.19
N GLY A 133 -7.90 11.47 8.37
CA GLY A 133 -6.95 12.06 9.31
C GLY A 133 -5.48 11.93 8.88
N TYR A 134 -5.11 10.99 8.00
CA TYR A 134 -3.72 10.83 7.56
C TYR A 134 -3.29 11.92 6.58
N GLN A 135 -4.16 12.31 5.65
CA GLN A 135 -3.85 13.38 4.68
C GLN A 135 -3.69 14.74 5.37
N GLN A 136 -4.40 14.98 6.47
CA GLN A 136 -4.29 16.21 7.25
C GLN A 136 -2.98 16.30 8.07
N LYS A 137 -2.28 15.18 8.27
CA LYS A 137 -1.06 15.14 9.07
C LYS A 137 0.20 15.48 8.28
N THR A 138 0.13 15.57 6.96
CA THR A 138 1.29 15.78 6.09
C THR A 138 0.90 16.66 4.89
N ASP A 139 1.87 17.38 4.37
CA ASP A 139 1.76 18.22 3.17
C ASP A 139 1.94 17.45 1.85
N ARG A 140 2.48 16.23 1.88
CA ARG A 140 2.53 15.42 0.66
C ARG A 140 1.15 14.89 0.31
N GLU A 141 0.84 14.85 -0.98
CA GLU A 141 -0.25 14.02 -1.46
C GLU A 141 0.05 12.55 -1.12
N ILE A 142 -0.87 11.88 -0.43
CA ILE A 142 -0.74 10.45 -0.16
C ILE A 142 -0.94 9.70 -1.47
N PRO A 143 0.06 8.94 -1.97
CA PRO A 143 -0.09 8.19 -3.20
C PRO A 143 -1.14 7.09 -3.05
N VAL A 144 -2.00 6.98 -4.06
CA VAL A 144 -2.95 5.88 -4.22
C VAL A 144 -2.49 5.05 -5.41
N VAL A 145 -2.37 3.75 -5.20
CA VAL A 145 -1.84 2.81 -6.18
C VAL A 145 -2.94 1.82 -6.54
N ARG A 146 -3.18 1.69 -7.83
CA ARG A 146 -3.97 0.61 -8.42
C ARG A 146 -3.04 -0.55 -8.73
N LEU A 147 -3.32 -1.71 -8.15
CA LEU A 147 -2.68 -2.99 -8.43
C LEU A 147 -3.60 -3.78 -9.36
N SER A 148 -3.09 -4.34 -10.44
CA SER A 148 -3.87 -5.12 -11.41
C SER A 148 -3.18 -6.44 -11.70
N ALA A 149 -3.92 -7.54 -11.76
CA ALA A 149 -3.34 -8.83 -12.12
C ALA A 149 -2.63 -8.74 -13.48
N VAL A 150 -1.41 -9.25 -13.55
CA VAL A 150 -0.76 -9.48 -14.84
C VAL A 150 -1.44 -10.69 -15.46
N ALA A 151 -1.95 -10.56 -16.69
CA ALA A 151 -2.46 -11.71 -17.41
C ALA A 151 -1.34 -12.74 -17.53
N SER A 152 -1.53 -13.94 -16.98
CA SER A 152 -0.60 -15.03 -17.25
C SER A 152 -0.60 -15.25 -18.76
N ALA A 153 0.55 -15.06 -19.41
CA ALA A 153 0.73 -15.63 -20.74
C ALA A 153 0.47 -17.13 -20.59
N VAL A 154 -0.56 -17.63 -21.25
CA VAL A 154 -0.76 -19.06 -21.42
C VAL A 154 0.40 -19.52 -22.29
N SER A 155 1.41 -20.12 -21.67
CA SER A 155 2.45 -20.89 -22.36
C SER A 155 1.86 -22.18 -22.90
#